data_AF-A0A2W4U9R8-F1
#
_entry.id   AF-A0A2W4U9R8-F1
#
_cell.length_a   1.000
_cell.length_b   1.000
_cell.length_c   1.000
_cell.angle_alpha   90.00
_cell.angle_beta   90.00
_cell.angle_gamma   90.00
#
_symmetry.space_group_name_H-M   'P 1'
#
loop_
_entity.id
_entity.type
_entity.pdbx_description
1 polymer ?
#
loop_
_entity_poly.entity_id
_entity_poly.type
_entity_poly.pdbx_seq_one_letter_code
_entity_poly.pdbx_strand_id
1 'polypeptide(L)'
;MATKTRVVQRTPFTIATAGWVMACATLALLAAGCKDQSPVPAPVSAASPSDAGAAPVTDQWLGKWNGPEGTFLQITGGNGRYEVTIQNLDGPRTFQAQAAGQQIAFEREGVKESLRATNGAETGMKWLSEKSNCLTVRTGEGYCRD
;
A
#
# COMPACT_ATOMS: atom_id res chain seq x y z
N MET A 1 -27.54 40.86 -24.67
CA MET A 1 -27.71 39.45 -25.10
C MET A 1 -27.25 38.58 -23.94
N ALA A 2 -28.16 37.81 -23.35
CA ALA A 2 -28.08 37.34 -21.97
C ALA A 2 -27.30 36.02 -21.81
N THR A 3 -26.38 36.01 -20.84
CA THR A 3 -25.57 34.87 -20.40
C THR A 3 -26.44 33.87 -19.64
N LYS A 4 -26.59 32.66 -20.18
CA LYS A 4 -27.42 31.59 -19.57
C LYS A 4 -26.54 30.67 -18.72
N THR A 5 -26.42 30.99 -17.44
CA THR A 5 -25.78 30.15 -16.41
C THR A 5 -26.55 28.84 -16.25
N ARG A 6 -25.92 27.69 -16.56
CA ARG A 6 -26.50 26.36 -16.29
C ARG A 6 -26.13 25.94 -14.87
N VAL A 7 -27.14 25.89 -13.99
CA VAL A 7 -27.05 25.32 -12.65
C VAL A 7 -27.15 23.79 -12.77
N VAL A 8 -26.12 23.07 -12.30
CA VAL A 8 -26.12 21.60 -12.16
C VAL A 8 -26.95 21.25 -10.92
N GLN A 9 -28.13 20.66 -11.12
CA GLN A 9 -28.97 20.16 -10.02
C GLN A 9 -28.44 18.82 -9.50
N ARG A 10 -28.18 18.75 -8.19
CA ARG A 10 -27.84 17.53 -7.46
C ARG A 10 -29.13 16.88 -6.94
N THR A 11 -29.41 15.66 -7.34
CA THR A 11 -30.54 14.85 -6.84
C THR A 11 -30.12 14.08 -5.57
N PRO A 12 -30.90 14.14 -4.47
CA PRO A 12 -30.71 13.27 -3.32
C PRO A 12 -31.35 11.89 -3.56
N PHE A 13 -30.54 10.83 -3.54
CA PHE A 13 -31.04 9.46 -3.47
C PHE A 13 -31.55 9.18 -2.05
N THR A 14 -32.87 9.11 -1.89
CA THR A 14 -33.54 8.61 -0.69
C THR A 14 -33.73 7.10 -0.87
N ILE A 15 -33.11 6.27 -0.03
CA ILE A 15 -33.39 4.82 0.00
C ILE A 15 -34.24 4.53 1.24
N ALA A 16 -35.37 3.89 0.97
CA ALA A 16 -36.47 3.61 1.87
C ALA A 16 -36.10 2.61 2.98
N THR A 17 -36.69 2.83 4.15
CA THR A 17 -36.70 1.94 5.30
C THR A 17 -37.70 0.81 5.08
N ALA A 18 -37.26 -0.44 5.25
CA ALA A 18 -38.14 -1.60 5.39
C ALA A 18 -37.91 -2.20 6.77
N GLY A 19 -38.85 -1.92 7.68
CA GLY A 19 -38.85 -2.47 9.03
C GLY A 19 -39.40 -3.90 9.04
N TRP A 20 -38.74 -4.79 9.77
CA TRP A 20 -39.30 -6.06 10.23
C TRP A 20 -39.23 -6.08 11.75
N VAL A 21 -40.40 -5.87 12.37
CA VAL A 21 -40.68 -6.22 13.76
C VAL A 21 -41.21 -7.65 13.74
N MET A 22 -40.54 -8.58 14.42
CA MET A 22 -41.24 -9.76 14.95
C MET A 22 -40.68 -10.13 16.32
N ALA A 23 -41.60 -10.22 17.28
CA ALA A 23 -41.36 -10.31 18.71
C ALA A 23 -41.55 -11.75 19.23
N CYS A 24 -40.89 -12.01 20.36
CA CYS A 24 -41.25 -12.91 21.46
C CYS A 24 -41.35 -14.43 21.23
N ALA A 25 -40.43 -15.18 21.87
CA ALA A 25 -40.80 -16.23 22.82
C ALA A 25 -39.64 -16.54 23.78
N THR A 26 -39.83 -16.23 25.05
CA THR A 26 -39.01 -16.65 26.19
C THR A 26 -39.32 -18.10 26.56
N LEU A 27 -38.29 -18.92 26.84
CA LEU A 27 -38.44 -20.06 27.74
C LEU A 27 -37.15 -20.24 28.56
N ALA A 28 -37.30 -20.10 29.87
CA ALA A 28 -36.26 -20.34 30.87
C ALA A 28 -36.21 -21.83 31.24
N LEU A 29 -34.99 -22.39 31.37
CA LEU A 29 -34.74 -23.56 32.22
C LEU A 29 -33.36 -23.43 32.86
N LEU A 30 -33.37 -23.39 34.20
CA LEU A 30 -32.20 -23.57 35.05
C LEU A 30 -31.86 -25.07 35.12
N ALA A 31 -30.59 -25.40 34.93
CA ALA A 31 -29.99 -26.61 35.50
C ALA A 31 -28.61 -26.24 36.05
N ALA A 32 -28.51 -26.29 37.38
CA ALA A 32 -27.27 -26.18 38.12
C ALA A 32 -26.32 -27.31 37.71
N GLY A 33 -25.07 -26.95 37.41
CA GLY A 33 -24.00 -27.89 37.15
C GLY A 33 -22.66 -27.21 37.37
N CYS A 34 -22.33 -26.91 38.63
CA CYS A 34 -20.95 -26.62 39.01
C CYS A 34 -20.12 -27.88 38.73
N LYS A 35 -19.31 -27.82 37.69
CA LYS A 35 -18.23 -28.76 37.44
C LYS A 35 -16.95 -27.96 37.60
N ASP A 36 -16.26 -28.20 38.70
CA ASP A 36 -14.87 -27.81 38.92
C ASP A 36 -14.02 -28.20 37.72
N GLN A 37 -13.71 -27.22 36.86
CA GLN A 37 -12.68 -27.35 35.86
C GLN A 37 -11.43 -26.68 36.44
N SER A 38 -10.60 -27.48 37.11
CA SER A 38 -9.21 -27.11 37.39
C SER A 38 -8.57 -26.54 36.11
N PRO A 39 -7.84 -25.42 36.18
CA PRO A 39 -7.16 -24.89 35.01
C PRO A 39 -6.04 -25.86 34.63
N VAL A 40 -6.26 -26.59 33.53
CA VAL A 40 -5.18 -27.23 32.79
C VAL A 40 -4.35 -26.08 32.22
N PRO A 41 -3.05 -25.94 32.53
CA PRO A 41 -2.23 -24.96 31.87
C PRO A 41 -2.27 -25.26 30.38
N ALA A 42 -2.81 -24.32 29.60
CA ALA A 42 -2.76 -24.39 28.16
C ALA A 42 -1.31 -24.65 27.73
N PRO A 43 -1.05 -25.53 26.76
CA PRO A 43 0.28 -25.60 26.18
C PRO A 43 0.60 -24.19 25.69
N VAL A 44 1.65 -23.60 26.27
CA VAL A 44 2.20 -22.35 25.78
C VAL A 44 2.44 -22.58 24.29
N SER A 45 1.68 -21.85 23.47
CA SER A 45 1.93 -21.80 22.05
C SER A 45 3.32 -21.22 21.94
N ALA A 46 4.31 -22.09 21.79
CA ALA A 46 5.68 -21.70 21.54
C ALA A 46 5.60 -20.71 20.37
N ALA A 47 5.96 -19.46 20.65
CA ALA A 47 6.13 -18.48 19.61
C ALA A 47 7.01 -19.14 18.55
N SER A 48 6.45 -19.32 17.35
CA SER A 48 7.23 -19.75 16.21
C SER A 48 8.50 -18.90 16.18
N PRO A 49 9.67 -19.48 15.90
CA PRO A 49 10.85 -18.65 15.71
C PRO A 49 10.45 -17.61 14.68
N SER A 50 10.40 -16.35 15.12
CA SER A 50 10.34 -15.24 14.19
C SER A 50 11.61 -15.44 13.39
N ASP A 51 11.41 -15.91 12.16
CA ASP A 51 12.45 -16.02 11.16
C ASP A 51 13.25 -14.72 11.33
N ALA A 52 14.51 -14.84 11.75
CA ALA A 52 15.42 -13.72 11.79
C ALA A 52 15.66 -13.41 10.31
N GLY A 53 14.65 -12.74 9.74
CA GLY A 53 14.16 -13.03 8.41
C GLY A 53 15.13 -12.48 7.39
N ALA A 54 15.31 -13.23 6.31
CA ALA A 54 16.06 -12.75 5.17
C ALA A 54 15.62 -11.31 4.82
N ALA A 55 16.60 -10.46 4.53
CA ALA A 55 16.35 -9.08 4.12
C ALA A 55 15.31 -9.05 2.98
N PRO A 56 14.36 -8.09 2.97
CA PRO A 56 13.39 -8.00 1.90
C PRO A 56 14.06 -7.90 0.53
N VAL A 57 13.48 -8.54 -0.48
CA VAL A 57 14.01 -8.51 -1.86
C VAL A 57 14.21 -7.09 -2.41
N THR A 58 13.47 -6.12 -1.88
CA THR A 58 13.56 -4.70 -2.20
C THR A 58 14.83 -4.03 -1.69
N ASP A 59 15.59 -4.66 -0.80
CA ASP A 59 16.91 -4.17 -0.38
C ASP A 59 17.93 -4.18 -1.53
N GLN A 60 17.72 -5.03 -2.55
CA GLN A 60 18.54 -4.99 -3.77
C GLN A 60 18.38 -3.67 -4.56
N TRP A 61 17.36 -2.87 -4.24
CA TRP A 61 17.07 -1.61 -4.92
C TRP A 61 17.75 -0.39 -4.31
N LEU A 62 18.47 -0.55 -3.19
CA LEU A 62 19.22 0.52 -2.55
C LEU A 62 20.18 1.21 -3.55
N GLY A 63 20.35 2.51 -3.39
CA GLY A 63 21.17 3.37 -4.25
C GLY A 63 20.36 4.21 -5.25
N LYS A 64 21.08 4.83 -6.20
CA LYS A 64 20.53 5.71 -7.24
C LYS A 64 20.05 4.94 -8.48
N TRP A 65 18.97 5.40 -9.10
CA TRP A 65 18.39 4.94 -10.36
C TRP A 65 18.14 6.17 -11.23
N ASN A 66 18.49 6.11 -12.52
CA ASN A 66 18.48 7.29 -13.39
C ASN A 66 17.17 7.39 -14.19
N GLY A 67 16.57 8.57 -14.20
CA GLY A 67 15.40 8.96 -15.01
C GLY A 67 15.80 9.84 -16.20
N PRO A 68 14.85 10.34 -17.04
CA PRO A 68 15.23 11.20 -18.17
C PRO A 68 15.63 12.57 -17.64
N GLU A 69 16.29 13.35 -18.49
CA GLU A 69 16.44 14.81 -18.26
C GLU A 69 17.08 15.16 -16.90
N GLY A 70 17.91 14.27 -16.36
CA GLY A 70 18.59 14.47 -15.08
C GLY A 70 17.74 14.14 -13.84
N THR A 71 16.52 13.64 -14.01
CA THR A 71 15.71 13.10 -12.91
C THR A 71 16.33 11.82 -12.34
N PHE A 72 16.05 11.51 -11.08
CA PHE A 72 16.52 10.28 -10.46
C PHE A 72 15.65 9.82 -9.30
N LEU A 73 15.80 8.55 -8.97
CA LEU A 73 15.30 7.94 -7.76
C LEU A 73 16.50 7.50 -6.92
N GLN A 74 16.51 7.83 -5.63
CA GLN A 74 17.52 7.37 -4.68
C GLN A 74 16.81 6.66 -3.53
N ILE A 75 17.23 5.44 -3.23
CA ILE A 75 16.70 4.65 -2.13
C ILE A 75 17.81 4.43 -1.11
N THR A 76 17.57 4.80 0.15
CA THR A 76 18.49 4.58 1.27
C THR A 76 17.76 3.86 2.42
N GLY A 77 18.49 3.46 3.46
CA GLY A 77 17.98 2.60 4.53
C GLY A 77 18.27 1.13 4.26
N GLY A 78 17.27 0.28 4.44
CA GLY A 78 17.38 -1.18 4.29
C GLY A 78 16.51 -1.92 5.30
N ASN A 79 16.51 -3.25 5.22
CA ASN A 79 15.73 -4.13 6.10
C ASN A 79 14.24 -3.77 6.10
N GLY A 80 13.70 -3.44 4.92
CA GLY A 80 12.27 -3.14 4.74
C GLY A 80 11.83 -1.74 5.18
N ARG A 81 12.75 -0.87 5.60
CA ARG A 81 12.48 0.53 5.95
C ARG A 81 13.37 1.41 5.10
N TYR A 82 12.76 2.31 4.33
CA TYR A 82 13.48 3.07 3.32
C TYR A 82 13.15 4.55 3.39
N GLU A 83 14.11 5.33 2.91
CA GLU A 83 13.88 6.69 2.48
C GLU A 83 13.99 6.72 0.96
N VAL A 84 12.93 7.20 0.31
CA VAL A 84 12.80 7.32 -1.14
C VAL A 84 12.91 8.78 -1.51
N THR A 85 13.99 9.16 -2.19
CA THR A 85 14.15 10.50 -2.76
C THR A 85 13.91 10.47 -4.26
N ILE A 86 12.95 11.25 -4.73
CA ILE A 86 12.61 11.42 -6.13
C ILE A 86 12.99 12.84 -6.54
N GLN A 87 13.92 12.96 -7.48
CA GLN A 87 14.27 14.21 -8.15
C GLN A 87 13.51 14.29 -9.46
N ASN A 88 12.61 15.26 -9.55
CA ASN A 88 11.96 15.64 -10.80
C ASN A 88 12.56 16.97 -11.31
N LEU A 89 11.99 17.57 -12.35
CA LEU A 89 12.50 18.84 -12.89
C LEU A 89 12.33 20.01 -11.90
N ASP A 90 11.44 19.88 -10.92
CA ASP A 90 11.19 20.91 -9.89
C ASP A 90 12.10 20.81 -8.66
N GLY A 91 12.84 19.71 -8.49
CA GLY A 91 13.65 19.46 -7.30
C GLY A 91 13.51 18.06 -6.70
N PRO A 92 14.38 17.71 -5.73
CA PRO A 92 14.28 16.46 -4.99
C PRO A 92 13.22 16.56 -3.88
N ARG A 93 12.44 15.50 -3.72
CA ARG A 93 11.51 15.30 -2.60
C ARG A 93 11.73 13.93 -1.99
N THR A 94 11.61 13.84 -0.68
CA THR A 94 11.97 12.66 0.09
C THR A 94 10.76 12.13 0.87
N PHE A 95 10.58 10.80 0.84
CA PHE A 95 9.41 10.12 1.39
C PHE A 95 9.85 8.94 2.25
N GLN A 96 9.17 8.76 3.38
CA GLN A 96 9.32 7.55 4.19
C GLN A 96 8.56 6.40 3.51
N ALA A 97 9.23 5.25 3.43
CA ALA A 97 8.75 4.12 2.65
C ALA A 97 9.04 2.79 3.35
N GLN A 98 8.29 1.76 2.98
CA GLN A 98 8.41 0.43 3.60
C GLN A 98 8.27 -0.67 2.55
N ALA A 99 8.90 -1.82 2.81
CA ALA A 99 8.69 -3.01 1.99
C ALA A 99 7.23 -3.48 2.09
N ALA A 100 6.66 -3.83 0.94
CA ALA A 100 5.33 -4.40 0.78
C ALA A 100 5.43 -5.57 -0.22
N GLY A 101 5.92 -6.71 0.26
CA GLY A 101 6.22 -7.86 -0.60
C GLY A 101 7.35 -7.55 -1.59
N GLN A 102 7.05 -7.57 -2.88
CA GLN A 102 7.99 -7.26 -3.97
C GLN A 102 7.92 -5.79 -4.41
N GLN A 103 7.46 -4.90 -3.54
CA GLN A 103 7.29 -3.47 -3.81
C GLN A 103 7.78 -2.64 -2.63
N ILE A 104 8.07 -1.36 -2.87
CA ILE A 104 8.25 -0.38 -1.80
C ILE A 104 7.05 0.55 -1.82
N ALA A 105 6.27 0.55 -0.74
CA ALA A 105 5.10 1.42 -0.57
C ALA A 105 5.49 2.71 0.16
N PHE A 106 4.96 3.84 -0.30
CA PHE A 106 5.15 5.15 0.30
C PHE A 106 3.95 6.05 0.04
N GLU A 107 3.86 7.18 0.75
CA GLU A 107 2.80 8.17 0.52
C GLU A 107 3.41 9.46 -0.03
N ARG A 108 2.82 9.97 -1.12
CA ARG A 108 3.14 11.26 -1.73
C ARG A 108 1.85 12.06 -1.84
N GLU A 109 1.76 13.15 -1.09
CA GLU A 109 0.62 14.09 -1.14
C GLU A 109 -0.73 13.42 -0.81
N GLY A 110 -0.75 12.53 0.17
CA GLY A 110 -1.95 11.78 0.54
C GLY A 110 -2.28 10.61 -0.40
N VAL A 111 -1.46 10.38 -1.43
CA VAL A 111 -1.63 9.26 -2.36
C VAL A 111 -0.65 8.14 -2.03
N LYS A 112 -1.18 6.93 -1.87
CA LYS A 112 -0.35 5.73 -1.73
C LYS A 112 0.26 5.38 -3.08
N GLU A 113 1.58 5.34 -3.12
CA GLU A 113 2.40 4.99 -4.27
C GLU A 113 3.12 3.68 -4.00
N SER A 114 3.59 3.04 -5.07
CA SER A 114 4.43 1.84 -4.99
C SER A 114 5.54 1.91 -6.03
N LEU A 115 6.78 1.67 -5.61
CA LEU A 115 7.87 1.31 -6.50
C LEU A 115 7.85 -0.19 -6.77
N ARG A 116 7.94 -0.57 -8.04
CA ARG A 116 8.01 -1.97 -8.48
C ARG A 116 9.10 -2.16 -9.53
N ALA A 117 9.68 -3.36 -9.60
CA ALA A 117 10.56 -3.74 -10.70
C ALA A 117 9.79 -3.85 -12.02
N THR A 118 10.42 -3.40 -13.09
CA THR A 118 9.92 -3.38 -14.47
C THR A 118 11.11 -3.45 -15.42
N ASN A 119 10.87 -3.77 -16.69
CA ASN A 119 11.80 -3.39 -17.74
C ASN A 119 11.55 -1.94 -18.22
N GLY A 120 12.39 -1.49 -19.15
CA GLY A 120 12.37 -0.16 -19.73
C GLY A 120 11.09 0.16 -20.50
N ALA A 121 10.56 -0.79 -21.27
CA ALA A 121 9.33 -0.61 -22.04
C ALA A 121 8.10 -0.46 -21.12
N GLU A 122 8.04 -1.22 -20.03
CA GLU A 122 6.95 -1.20 -19.05
C GLU A 122 6.89 0.10 -18.24
N THR A 123 7.98 0.89 -18.21
CA THR A 123 7.95 2.24 -17.61
C THR A 123 7.02 3.18 -18.36
N GLY A 124 6.69 2.89 -19.63
CA GLY A 124 5.93 3.76 -20.52
C GLY A 124 6.76 4.92 -21.10
N MET A 125 8.09 4.90 -20.93
CA MET A 125 8.96 5.98 -21.36
C MET A 125 9.84 5.54 -22.53
N LYS A 126 9.77 6.27 -23.65
CA LYS A 126 10.51 5.93 -24.88
C LYS A 126 12.03 5.80 -24.68
N TRP A 127 12.63 6.75 -23.96
CA TRP A 127 14.06 6.81 -23.72
C TRP A 127 14.58 5.67 -22.81
N LEU A 128 13.67 4.97 -22.10
CA LEU A 128 13.98 3.79 -21.31
C LEU A 128 13.75 2.49 -22.03
N SER A 129 13.03 2.49 -23.15
CA SER A 129 12.40 1.28 -23.71
C SER A 129 13.33 0.08 -23.91
N GLU A 130 14.61 0.31 -24.15
CA GLU A 130 15.62 -0.73 -24.39
C GLU A 130 16.35 -1.20 -23.12
N LYS A 131 16.07 -0.62 -21.95
CA LYS A 131 16.66 -1.03 -20.67
C LYS A 131 15.88 -2.21 -20.07
N SER A 132 16.54 -3.03 -19.25
CA SER A 132 15.95 -4.21 -18.63
C SER A 132 15.82 -4.10 -17.11
N ASN A 133 16.65 -3.27 -16.47
CA ASN A 133 16.73 -3.14 -15.02
C ASN A 133 16.15 -1.79 -14.58
N CYS A 134 14.85 -1.76 -14.32
CA CYS A 134 14.14 -0.52 -14.01
C CYS A 134 13.21 -0.64 -12.81
N LEU A 135 12.97 0.49 -12.16
CA LEU A 135 11.93 0.70 -11.18
C LEU A 135 10.91 1.71 -11.70
N THR A 136 9.64 1.43 -11.45
CA THR A 136 8.54 2.31 -11.87
C THR A 136 7.66 2.65 -10.68
N VAL A 137 7.35 3.94 -10.51
CA VAL A 137 6.31 4.40 -9.57
C VAL A 137 4.96 4.32 -10.27
N ARG A 138 4.84 5.02 -11.41
CA ARG A 138 3.65 5.07 -12.28
C ARG A 138 4.08 4.96 -13.73
N THR A 139 3.14 4.61 -14.62
CA THR A 139 3.40 4.74 -16.06
C THR A 139 3.79 6.18 -16.39
N GLY A 140 4.94 6.36 -17.04
CA GLY A 140 5.56 7.66 -17.30
C GLY A 140 6.52 8.15 -16.20
N GLU A 141 6.72 7.38 -15.13
CA GLU A 141 7.63 7.71 -14.01
C GLU A 141 8.48 6.48 -13.68
N GLY A 142 9.54 6.29 -14.47
CA GLY A 142 10.47 5.18 -14.38
C GLY A 142 11.94 5.61 -14.27
N TYR A 143 12.72 4.76 -13.61
CA TYR A 143 14.13 4.99 -13.35
C TYR A 143 14.88 3.67 -13.57
N CYS A 144 15.97 3.69 -14.33
CA CYS A 144 16.71 2.47 -14.65
C CYS A 144 18.16 2.54 -14.21
N ARG A 145 18.72 1.34 -14.09
CA ARG A 145 20.15 1.06 -14.08
C ARG A 145 20.49 0.34 -15.37
N ASP A 146 21.78 0.31 -15.66
CA ASP A 146 22.32 -0.46 -16.77
C ASP A 146 22.26 -1.97 -16.46
#